data_AF-A0A0S8IGF4-F1
#
_entry.id   AF-A0A0S8IGF4-F1
#
_cell.length_a   1.000
_cell.length_b   1.000
_cell.length_c   1.000
_cell.angle_alpha   90.00
_cell.angle_beta   90.00
_cell.angle_gamma   90.00
#
_symmetry.space_group_name_H-M   'P 1'
#
loop_
_entity.id
_entity.type
_entity.pdbx_description
1 polymer ?
#
loop_
_entity_poly.entity_id
_entity_poly.type
_entity_poly.pdbx_seq_one_letter_code
_entity_poly.pdbx_strand_id
1 'polypeptide(L)'
;MNLPTDNKDNQVFFKECLEQLEKWYNYPTHEILASEIEKFMYKLDVKPIKGGHSKGSSRSYHHPALRDFLHYTSEGIFSIHVSGKKRHTITKYDFRKFLYRPLKEIIRVLGEI
;
A
#
# COMPACT_ATOMS: atom_id res chain seq x y z
N MET A 1 -5.04 13.61 11.05
CA MET A 1 -4.09 12.56 11.47
C MET A 1 -2.96 13.29 12.17
N ASN A 2 -2.67 12.97 13.43
CA ASN A 2 -1.49 13.53 14.11
C ASN A 2 -0.29 12.71 13.64
N LEU A 3 0.36 13.16 12.57
CA LEU A 3 1.72 12.70 12.29
C LEU A 3 2.58 13.06 13.51
N PRO A 4 3.53 12.20 13.92
CA PRO A 4 4.52 12.56 14.94
C PRO A 4 5.10 13.94 14.64
N THR A 5 5.04 14.83 15.63
CA THR A 5 5.44 16.24 15.49
C THR A 5 6.95 16.45 15.55
N ASP A 6 7.72 15.39 15.87
CA ASP A 6 9.18 15.41 15.86
C ASP A 6 9.72 14.71 14.60
N ASN A 7 10.68 15.36 13.94
CA ASN A 7 11.29 14.90 12.69
C ASN A 7 11.96 13.52 12.87
N LYS A 8 12.48 13.23 14.08
CA LYS A 8 13.06 11.92 14.41
C LYS A 8 12.03 10.79 14.46
N ASP A 9 10.85 11.05 15.01
CA ASP A 9 9.80 10.04 15.16
C ASP A 9 9.21 9.67 13.79
N ASN A 10 9.12 10.63 12.88
CA ASN A 10 8.71 10.40 11.49
C ASN A 10 9.71 9.50 10.75
N GLN A 11 11.01 9.80 10.84
CA GLN A 11 12.04 8.96 10.18
C GLN A 11 12.04 7.52 10.71
N VAL A 12 11.87 7.32 12.03
CA VAL A 12 11.75 5.99 12.62
C VAL A 12 10.51 5.28 12.09
N PHE A 13 9.35 5.93 12.09
CA PHE A 13 8.10 5.37 11.57
C PHE A 13 8.22 4.91 10.10
N PHE A 14 8.79 5.75 9.22
CA PHE A 14 8.91 5.39 7.80
C PHE A 14 9.94 4.28 7.57
N LYS A 15 11.02 4.26 8.35
CA LYS A 15 11.96 3.14 8.34
C LYS A 15 11.28 1.83 8.73
N GLU A 16 10.51 1.81 9.81
CA GLU A 16 9.73 0.64 10.23
C GLU A 16 8.73 0.20 9.16
N CYS A 17 8.09 1.15 8.47
CA CYS A 17 7.18 0.85 7.37
C CYS A 17 7.91 0.19 6.19
N LEU A 18 9.10 0.67 5.80
CA LEU A 18 9.92 0.04 4.77
C LEU A 18 10.34 -1.38 5.18
N GLU A 19 10.80 -1.56 6.41
CA GLU A 19 11.18 -2.88 6.91
C GLU A 19 10.02 -3.88 6.89
N GLN A 20 8.82 -3.45 7.28
CA GLN A 20 7.63 -4.30 7.20
C GLN A 20 7.28 -4.64 5.74
N LEU A 21 7.40 -3.69 4.83
CA LEU A 21 7.15 -3.91 3.40
C LEU A 21 8.14 -4.91 2.80
N GLU A 22 9.42 -4.80 3.15
CA GLU A 22 10.47 -5.74 2.71
C GLU A 22 10.28 -7.13 3.33
N LYS A 23 9.83 -7.22 4.59
CA LYS A 23 9.46 -8.51 5.22
C LYS A 23 8.37 -9.21 4.42
N TRP A 24 7.30 -8.51 4.05
CA TRP A 24 6.24 -9.09 3.22
C TRP A 24 6.71 -9.45 1.81
N TYR A 25 7.57 -8.63 1.21
CA TYR A 25 8.15 -8.95 -0.10
C TYR A 25 8.93 -10.26 -0.08
N ASN A 26 9.70 -10.50 0.99
CA ASN A 26 10.56 -11.66 1.17
C ASN A 26 9.90 -12.82 1.94
N TYR A 27 8.65 -12.66 2.36
CA TYR A 27 7.97 -13.59 3.26
C TYR A 27 7.93 -15.01 2.66
N PRO A 28 8.21 -16.06 3.46
CA PRO A 28 8.28 -17.43 2.95
C PRO A 28 6.91 -18.00 2.57
N THR A 29 5.82 -17.50 3.16
CA THR A 29 4.46 -17.93 2.83
C THR A 29 4.00 -17.38 1.49
N HIS A 30 3.06 -18.07 0.84
CA HIS A 30 2.48 -17.65 -0.43
C HIS A 30 1.39 -16.58 -0.29
N GLU A 31 0.97 -16.26 0.93
CA GLU A 31 -0.16 -15.39 1.21
C GLU A 31 0.10 -14.49 2.43
N ILE A 32 -0.49 -13.28 2.40
CA ILE A 32 -0.50 -12.28 3.48
C ILE A 32 -1.96 -11.97 3.80
N LEU A 33 -2.31 -11.72 5.07
CA LEU A 33 -3.67 -11.35 5.43
C LEU A 33 -4.05 -9.98 4.83
N ALA A 34 -5.18 -9.93 4.13
CA ALA A 34 -5.67 -8.69 3.51
C ALA A 34 -5.92 -7.59 4.56
N SER A 35 -6.39 -7.97 5.75
CA SER A 35 -6.62 -7.05 6.87
C SER A 35 -5.33 -6.42 7.42
N GLU A 36 -4.20 -7.12 7.35
CA GLU A 36 -2.90 -6.56 7.74
C GLU A 36 -2.43 -5.50 6.75
N ILE A 37 -2.56 -5.80 5.45
CA ILE A 37 -2.26 -4.85 4.37
C ILE A 37 -3.19 -3.63 4.45
N GLU A 38 -4.50 -3.83 4.68
CA GLU A 38 -5.45 -2.73 4.83
C GLU A 38 -5.12 -1.82 6.03
N LYS A 39 -4.77 -2.39 7.19
CA LYS A 39 -4.31 -1.61 8.34
C LYS A 39 -3.04 -0.82 8.03
N PHE A 40 -2.10 -1.42 7.29
CA PHE A 40 -0.86 -0.76 6.88
C PHE A 40 -1.12 0.38 5.89
N MET A 41 -1.94 0.15 4.87
CA MET A 41 -2.39 1.17 3.93
C MET A 41 -3.06 2.34 4.66
N TYR A 42 -3.90 2.07 5.66
CA TYR A 42 -4.52 3.10 6.47
C TYR A 42 -3.51 3.95 7.25
N LYS A 43 -2.44 3.35 7.78
CA LYS A 43 -1.34 4.09 8.45
C LYS A 43 -0.62 5.05 7.50
N LEU A 44 -0.60 4.74 6.20
CA LEU A 44 -0.01 5.56 5.15
C LEU A 44 -1.03 6.50 4.48
N ASP A 45 -2.19 6.73 5.08
CA ASP A 45 -3.31 7.52 4.50
C ASP A 45 -3.73 7.09 3.07
N VAL A 46 -3.53 5.82 2.71
CA VAL A 46 -3.99 5.25 1.43
C VAL A 46 -5.49 5.02 1.51
N LYS A 47 -6.25 5.62 0.60
CA LYS A 47 -7.72 5.62 0.65
C LYS A 47 -8.32 4.70 -0.40
N PRO A 48 -9.30 3.85 -0.06
CA PRO A 48 -10.04 3.11 -1.06
C PRO A 48 -10.91 4.07 -1.90
N ILE A 49 -11.00 3.82 -3.20
CA ILE A 49 -11.85 4.60 -4.10
C ILE A 49 -13.27 4.00 -4.07
N LYS A 50 -14.22 4.73 -3.50
CA LYS A 50 -15.64 4.32 -3.46
C LYS A 50 -16.22 4.40 -4.88
N GLY A 51 -16.99 3.38 -5.27
CA GLY A 51 -17.66 3.34 -6.58
C GLY A 51 -16.83 2.70 -7.70
N GLY A 52 -15.55 2.43 -7.49
CA GLY A 52 -14.71 1.63 -8.40
C GLY A 52 -15.00 0.12 -8.39
N HIS A 53 -16.23 -0.29 -8.05
CA HIS A 53 -16.67 -1.68 -8.10
C HIS A 53 -17.02 -2.05 -9.54
N SER A 54 -16.02 -2.19 -10.40
CA SER A 54 -16.21 -2.80 -11.72
C SER A 54 -16.40 -4.31 -11.55
N LYS A 55 -17.59 -4.77 -11.12
CA LYS A 55 -18.10 -6.18 -11.16
C LYS A 55 -17.09 -7.33 -10.94
N GLY A 56 -15.98 -7.12 -10.21
CA GLY A 56 -14.82 -8.01 -10.30
C GLY A 56 -13.91 -7.98 -9.07
N SER A 57 -12.90 -8.84 -9.10
CA SER A 57 -11.91 -9.08 -8.04
C SER A 57 -10.86 -7.97 -7.88
N SER A 58 -11.08 -6.78 -8.44
CA SER A 58 -10.13 -5.66 -8.36
C SER A 58 -10.58 -4.62 -7.36
N ARG A 59 -9.64 -4.05 -6.59
CA ARG A 59 -9.87 -2.92 -5.68
C ARG A 59 -8.91 -1.80 -6.02
N SER A 60 -9.43 -0.58 -6.10
CA SER A 60 -8.63 0.61 -6.40
C SER A 60 -8.44 1.48 -5.17
N TYR A 61 -7.25 2.06 -5.08
CA TYR A 61 -6.79 2.91 -3.99
C TYR A 61 -6.16 4.18 -4.56
N HIS A 62 -6.16 5.23 -3.73
CA HIS A 62 -5.62 6.54 -4.07
C HIS A 62 -4.65 7.00 -2.98
N HIS A 63 -3.51 7.57 -3.41
CA HIS A 63 -2.62 8.32 -2.54
C HIS A 63 -1.98 9.50 -3.29
N PRO A 64 -2.05 10.76 -2.77
CA PRO A 64 -1.53 11.94 -3.47
C PRO A 64 -0.04 11.89 -3.81
N ALA A 65 0.77 11.24 -2.97
CA ALA A 65 2.22 11.11 -3.22
C ALA A 65 2.57 10.38 -4.53
N LEU A 66 1.62 9.67 -5.14
CA LEU A 66 1.86 8.95 -6.40
C LEU A 66 1.62 9.80 -7.66
N ARG A 67 1.10 11.02 -7.54
CA ARG A 67 0.71 11.86 -8.69
C ARG A 67 1.88 12.24 -9.60
N ASP A 68 3.07 12.36 -9.04
CA ASP A 68 4.27 12.78 -9.76
C ASP A 68 5.00 11.61 -10.45
N PHE A 69 4.50 10.37 -10.27
CA PHE A 69 5.11 9.17 -10.85
C PHE A 69 4.38 8.76 -12.14
N LEU A 70 5.13 8.70 -13.25
CA LEU A 70 4.62 8.41 -14.61
C LEU A 70 3.84 7.09 -14.76
N HIS A 71 3.94 6.17 -13.82
CA HIS A 71 3.27 4.87 -13.87
C HIS A 71 1.89 4.85 -13.20
N TYR A 72 1.47 5.98 -12.62
CA TYR A 72 0.19 6.14 -11.95
C TYR A 72 -0.66 7.18 -12.68
N THR A 73 -1.96 7.18 -12.38
CA THR A 73 -2.83 8.24 -12.90
C THR A 73 -2.42 9.59 -12.31
N SER A 74 -2.81 10.69 -12.95
CA SER A 74 -2.64 12.05 -12.42
C SER A 74 -3.32 12.26 -11.06
N GLU A 75 -4.20 11.35 -10.66
CA GLU A 75 -4.84 11.34 -9.35
C GLU A 75 -4.04 10.52 -8.31
N GLY A 76 -3.06 9.71 -8.72
CA GLY A 76 -2.28 8.84 -7.83
C GLY A 76 -2.99 7.53 -7.51
N ILE A 77 -3.70 6.96 -8.50
CA ILE A 77 -4.50 5.75 -8.35
C ILE A 77 -3.69 4.50 -8.69
N PHE A 78 -3.84 3.45 -7.89
CA PHE A 78 -3.38 2.10 -8.21
C PHE A 78 -4.44 1.06 -7.85
N SER A 79 -4.36 -0.11 -8.48
CA SER A 79 -5.35 -1.19 -8.30
C SER A 79 -4.67 -2.51 -7.97
N ILE A 80 -5.35 -3.32 -7.17
CA ILE A 80 -4.88 -4.65 -6.78
C ILE A 80 -5.93 -5.68 -7.20
N HIS A 81 -5.47 -6.85 -7.61
CA HIS A 81 -6.34 -8.01 -7.76
C HIS A 81 -6.40 -8.75 -6.42
N VAL A 82 -7.60 -8.86 -5.87
CA VAL A 82 -7.93 -9.69 -4.71
C VAL A 82 -8.57 -10.98 -5.24
N SER A 83 -7.74 -11.94 -5.61
CA SER A 83 -8.20 -13.25 -6.06
C SER A 83 -8.60 -14.13 -4.87
N GLY A 84 -9.83 -14.64 -4.85
CA GLY A 84 -10.19 -15.73 -3.94
C GLY A 84 -11.66 -15.76 -3.50
N LYS A 85 -12.20 -16.99 -3.40
CA LYS A 85 -13.47 -17.28 -2.70
C LYS A 85 -13.41 -16.89 -1.21
N LYS A 86 -12.20 -16.83 -0.63
CA LYS A 86 -11.93 -16.34 0.73
C LYS A 86 -11.27 -14.97 0.61
N ARG A 87 -12.04 -13.91 0.81
CA ARG A 87 -11.63 -12.48 0.71
C ARG A 87 -10.66 -12.03 1.82
N HIS A 88 -9.84 -12.94 2.35
CA HIS A 88 -9.10 -12.74 3.59
C HIS A 88 -7.59 -12.64 3.40
N THR A 89 -7.05 -13.04 2.24
CA THR A 89 -5.62 -13.01 1.95
C THR A 89 -5.31 -12.38 0.60
N ILE A 90 -4.07 -11.89 0.44
CA ILE A 90 -3.48 -11.38 -0.78
C ILE A 90 -2.32 -12.32 -1.12
N THR A 91 -2.28 -12.82 -2.35
CA THR A 91 -1.19 -13.70 -2.78
C THR A 91 0.13 -12.92 -2.86
N LYS A 92 1.24 -13.61 -2.65
CA LYS A 92 2.59 -13.04 -2.79
C LYS A 92 2.82 -12.45 -4.19
N TYR A 93 2.28 -13.10 -5.22
CA TYR A 93 2.34 -12.58 -6.59
C TYR A 93 1.62 -11.24 -6.71
N ASP A 94 0.37 -11.17 -6.24
CA ASP A 94 -0.42 -9.94 -6.30
C ASP A 94 0.21 -8.82 -5.47
N PHE A 95 0.73 -9.15 -4.29
CA PHE A 95 1.46 -8.20 -3.46
C PHE A 95 2.67 -7.62 -4.20
N ARG A 96 3.56 -8.47 -4.72
CA ARG A 96 4.79 -8.02 -5.40
C ARG A 96 4.50 -7.22 -6.67
N LYS A 97 3.51 -7.67 -7.44
CA LYS A 97 3.18 -7.08 -8.74
C LYS A 97 2.40 -5.78 -8.62
N PHE A 98 1.48 -5.67 -7.66
CA PHE A 98 0.50 -4.57 -7.62
C PHE A 98 0.59 -3.68 -6.37
N LEU A 99 1.10 -4.17 -5.24
CA LEU A 99 1.13 -3.41 -3.98
C LEU A 99 2.51 -2.90 -3.60
N TYR A 100 3.54 -3.72 -3.78
CA TYR A 100 4.86 -3.42 -3.25
C TYR A 100 5.41 -2.10 -3.78
N ARG A 101 5.38 -1.90 -5.11
CA ARG A 101 5.88 -0.68 -5.73
C ARG A 101 5.15 0.59 -5.25
N PRO A 102 3.81 0.71 -5.36
CA PRO A 102 3.13 1.94 -4.91
C PRO A 102 3.36 2.22 -3.42
N LEU A 103 3.31 1.20 -2.56
CA LEU A 103 3.56 1.40 -1.13
C LEU A 103 4.99 1.85 -0.84
N LYS A 104 5.98 1.30 -1.55
CA LYS A 104 7.38 1.72 -1.40
C LYS A 104 7.59 3.17 -1.81
N GLU A 105 6.99 3.58 -2.92
CA GLU A 105 7.09 4.95 -3.42
C GLU A 105 6.39 5.94 -2.46
N ILE A 106 5.20 5.60 -1.96
CA ILE A 106 4.51 6.39 -0.93
C ILE A 106 5.38 6.59 0.31
N ILE A 107 5.95 5.51 0.85
CA ILE A 107 6.77 5.59 2.07
C ILE A 107 8.02 6.43 1.84
N ARG A 108 8.66 6.33 0.67
CA ARG A 108 9.83 7.15 0.32
C ARG A 108 9.49 8.63 0.28
N VAL A 109 8.43 8.99 -0.44
CA VAL A 109 8.01 10.41 -0.53
C VAL A 109 7.64 10.94 0.85
N LEU A 110 6.88 10.19 1.64
CA LEU A 110 6.47 10.63 2.97
C LEU A 110 7.64 10.72 3.96
N GLY A 111 8.69 9.90 3.79
CA GLY A 111 9.87 9.88 4.66
C GLY A 111 11.01 10.82 4.25
N GLU A 112 10.94 11.42 3.05
CA GLU A 112 11.85 12.48 2.60
C GLU A 112 11.34 13.90 2.94
N ILE A 113 10.08 14.01 3.40
CA ILE A 113 9.42 15.24 3.89
C ILE A 113 9.74 15.44 5.38
#